data_AF-A0A7J7K9U6-F1
#
_entry.id   AF-A0A7J7K9U6-F1
#
_cell.length_a   1.000
_cell.length_b   1.000
_cell.length_c   1.000
_cell.angle_alpha   90.00
_cell.angle_beta   90.00
_cell.angle_gamma   90.00
#
_symmetry.space_group_name_H-M   'P 1'
#
loop_
_entity.id
_entity.type
_entity.pdbx_description
1 polymer ?
#
loop_
_entity_poly.entity_id
_entity_poly.type
_entity_poly.pdbx_seq_one_letter_code
_entity_poly.pdbx_strand_id
1 'polypeptide(L)'
;MFNISSILGILVKAWKKKLAALSLKSKHRILAKWIKSICNHMYWVVDTTEHQTKFRESKWLSIIDHIANEHTFGYPEFSSCEHGLLGNLVDDNGKHIQRVWINNWVVKYYLSYSVISNFENCSGTTEIF
;
A
#
# COMPACT_ATOMS: atom_id res chain seq x y z
N MET A 1 -23.59 1.58 14.04
CA MET A 1 -22.78 1.42 12.81
C MET A 1 -21.42 2.06 13.05
N PHE A 2 -20.33 1.31 12.98
CA PHE A 2 -18.99 1.89 13.00
C PHE A 2 -18.71 2.53 11.64
N ASN A 3 -18.22 3.77 11.62
CA ASN A 3 -17.79 4.44 10.40
C ASN A 3 -16.54 3.72 9.85
N ILE A 4 -16.55 3.33 8.58
CA ILE A 4 -15.43 2.66 7.88
C ILE A 4 -14.13 3.47 8.04
N SER A 5 -14.22 4.80 8.03
CA SER A 5 -13.10 5.71 8.27
C SER A 5 -12.47 5.53 9.66
N SER A 6 -13.30 5.29 10.69
CA SER A 6 -12.83 5.07 12.07
C SER A 6 -12.11 3.72 12.22
N ILE A 7 -12.63 2.65 11.61
CA ILE A 7 -11.98 1.32 11.63
C ILE A 7 -10.66 1.37 10.86
N LEU A 8 -10.66 1.99 9.67
CA LEU A 8 -9.47 2.15 8.85
C LEU A 8 -8.37 2.93 9.58
N GLY A 9 -8.73 4.00 10.29
CA GLY A 9 -7.78 4.78 11.09
C GLY A 9 -7.10 3.95 12.18
N ILE A 10 -7.84 3.06 12.85
CA ILE A 10 -7.29 2.13 13.85
C ILE A 10 -6.32 1.14 13.19
N LEU A 11 -6.72 0.53 12.08
CA LEU A 11 -5.90 -0.44 11.35
C LEU A 11 -4.61 0.20 10.84
N VAL A 12 -4.69 1.33 10.13
CA VAL A 12 -3.51 2.04 9.60
C VAL A 12 -2.56 2.43 10.72
N LYS A 13 -3.07 2.87 11.88
CA LYS A 13 -2.24 3.20 13.05
C LYS A 13 -1.51 1.98 13.60
N ALA A 14 -2.19 0.84 13.74
CA ALA A 14 -1.57 -0.41 14.17
C ALA A 14 -0.52 -0.89 13.16
N TRP A 15 -0.81 -0.77 11.87
CA TRP A 15 0.07 -1.16 10.79
C TRP A 15 1.33 -0.31 10.71
N LYS A 16 1.18 1.01 10.80
CA LYS A 16 2.29 1.96 10.86
C LYS A 16 3.29 1.60 11.97
N LYS A 17 2.81 1.17 13.14
CA LYS A 17 3.68 0.71 14.24
C LYS A 17 4.45 -0.56 13.87
N LYS A 18 3.79 -1.56 13.26
CA LYS A 18 4.44 -2.80 12.81
C LYS A 18 5.52 -2.52 11.74
N LEU A 19 5.20 -1.68 10.75
CA LEU A 19 6.15 -1.30 9.70
C LEU A 19 7.32 -0.48 10.26
N ALA A 20 7.07 0.42 11.21
CA ALA A 20 8.13 1.17 11.88
C ALA A 20 9.10 0.22 12.61
N ALA A 21 8.59 -0.73 13.40
CA ALA A 21 9.41 -1.74 14.06
C ALA A 21 10.21 -2.60 13.06
N LEU A 22 9.59 -3.00 11.94
CA LEU A 22 10.26 -3.76 10.89
C LEU A 22 11.40 -2.96 10.23
N SER A 23 11.19 -1.66 10.00
CA SER A 23 12.13 -0.76 9.34
C SER A 23 13.42 -0.51 10.15
N LEU A 24 13.39 -0.73 11.46
CA LEU A 24 14.59 -0.62 12.31
C LEU A 24 15.61 -1.73 12.04
N LYS A 25 15.20 -2.86 11.43
CA LYS A 25 16.11 -3.93 11.06
C LYS A 25 16.96 -3.50 9.86
N SER A 26 18.28 -3.71 9.91
CA SER A 26 19.24 -3.26 8.88
C SER A 26 18.80 -3.61 7.45
N LYS A 27 18.33 -4.85 7.24
CA LYS A 27 17.81 -5.37 5.96
C LYS A 27 16.52 -4.72 5.43
N HIS A 28 15.87 -3.85 6.22
CA HIS A 28 14.58 -3.24 5.91
C HIS A 28 14.58 -1.72 6.09
N ARG A 29 15.75 -1.06 6.26
CA ARG A 29 15.83 0.39 6.45
C ARG A 29 15.13 1.20 5.35
N ILE A 30 15.10 0.66 4.12
CA ILE A 30 14.39 1.30 3.01
C ILE A 30 12.89 1.47 3.26
N LEU A 31 12.28 0.56 4.02
CA LEU A 31 10.87 0.61 4.37
C LEU A 31 10.51 1.92 5.10
N ALA A 32 11.43 2.45 5.93
CA ALA A 32 11.19 3.70 6.66
C ALA A 32 10.83 4.87 5.74
N LYS A 33 11.43 4.94 4.54
CA LYS A 33 11.13 5.97 3.53
C LYS A 33 9.74 5.81 2.92
N TRP A 34 9.20 4.59 2.94
CA TRP A 34 7.93 4.23 2.30
C TRP A 34 6.74 4.23 3.24
N ILE A 35 6.93 4.12 4.57
CA ILE A 35 5.81 3.99 5.55
C ILE A 35 4.71 5.03 5.32
N LYS A 36 5.06 6.32 5.16
CA LYS A 36 4.08 7.38 4.94
C LYS A 36 3.28 7.13 3.65
N SER A 37 3.98 6.84 2.56
CA SER A 37 3.37 6.56 1.25
C SER A 37 2.47 5.33 1.32
N ILE A 38 2.94 4.23 1.91
CA ILE A 38 2.17 2.99 2.12
C ILE A 38 0.87 3.28 2.88
N CYS A 39 0.94 4.00 4.01
CA CYS A 39 -0.25 4.36 4.78
C CYS A 39 -1.23 5.23 3.98
N ASN A 40 -0.74 6.20 3.20
CA ASN A 40 -1.59 7.04 2.37
C ASN A 40 -2.29 6.23 1.26
N HIS A 41 -1.58 5.28 0.65
CA HIS A 41 -2.18 4.40 -0.35
C HIS A 41 -3.25 3.49 0.26
N MET A 42 -3.13 3.05 1.52
CA MET A 42 -4.21 2.29 2.18
C MET A 42 -5.50 3.12 2.29
N TYR A 43 -5.39 4.40 2.66
CA TYR A 43 -6.53 5.30 2.68
C TYR A 43 -7.13 5.47 1.28
N TRP A 44 -6.28 5.77 0.30
CA TRP A 44 -6.70 5.97 -1.09
C TRP A 44 -7.37 4.73 -1.69
N VAL A 45 -6.85 3.52 -1.42
CA VAL A 45 -7.47 2.26 -1.87
C VAL A 45 -8.87 2.14 -1.30
N VAL A 46 -9.06 2.33 0.01
CA VAL A 46 -10.39 2.18 0.62
C VAL A 46 -11.38 3.23 0.11
N ASP A 47 -10.94 4.48 0.01
CA ASP A 47 -11.72 5.62 -0.47
C ASP A 47 -12.20 5.39 -1.91
N THR A 48 -11.27 5.06 -2.81
CA THR A 48 -11.58 4.87 -4.24
C THR A 48 -12.25 3.54 -4.60
N THR A 49 -12.46 2.67 -3.61
CA THR A 49 -13.14 1.37 -3.78
C THR A 49 -14.35 1.24 -2.86
N GLU A 50 -14.86 2.33 -2.27
CA GLU A 50 -15.97 2.31 -1.32
C GLU A 50 -17.16 1.49 -1.83
N HIS A 51 -17.57 1.70 -3.08
CA HIS A 51 -18.68 1.00 -3.72
C HIS A 51 -18.27 -0.27 -4.49
N GLN A 52 -16.98 -0.61 -4.50
CA GLN A 52 -16.40 -1.71 -5.28
C GLN A 52 -15.39 -2.48 -4.43
N THR A 53 -15.81 -2.89 -3.23
CA THR A 53 -14.94 -3.51 -2.21
C THR A 53 -14.18 -4.74 -2.72
N LYS A 54 -14.75 -5.49 -3.66
CA LYS A 54 -14.10 -6.61 -4.37
C LYS A 54 -12.79 -6.25 -5.07
N PHE A 55 -12.57 -4.97 -5.39
CA PHE A 55 -11.35 -4.48 -6.05
C PHE A 55 -10.28 -3.98 -5.08
N ARG A 56 -10.53 -3.97 -3.77
CA ARG A 56 -9.55 -3.49 -2.76
C ARG A 56 -8.26 -4.29 -2.79
N GLU A 57 -8.38 -5.60 -2.90
CA GLU A 57 -7.24 -6.51 -2.95
C GLU A 57 -6.39 -6.28 -4.20
N SER A 58 -7.00 -6.38 -5.39
CA SER A 58 -6.28 -6.19 -6.65
C SER A 58 -5.67 -4.79 -6.77
N LYS A 59 -6.36 -3.76 -6.29
CA LYS A 59 -5.84 -2.39 -6.23
C LYS A 59 -4.69 -2.23 -5.26
N TRP A 60 -4.71 -2.91 -4.12
CA TRP A 60 -3.60 -2.87 -3.17
C TRP A 60 -2.38 -3.61 -3.71
N LEU A 61 -2.58 -4.78 -4.29
CA LEU A 61 -1.49 -5.57 -4.84
C LEU A 61 -0.78 -4.83 -5.99
N SER A 62 -1.52 -4.13 -6.86
CA SER A 62 -0.90 -3.29 -7.89
C SER A 62 -0.05 -2.15 -7.31
N ILE A 63 -0.44 -1.57 -6.16
CA ILE A 63 0.41 -0.61 -5.43
C ILE A 63 1.66 -1.28 -4.86
N ILE A 64 1.56 -2.51 -4.34
CA ILE A 64 2.73 -3.23 -3.81
C ILE A 64 3.74 -3.55 -4.92
N ASP A 65 3.26 -3.94 -6.09
CA ASP A 65 4.10 -4.16 -7.26
C ASP A 65 4.72 -2.82 -7.72
N HIS A 66 3.95 -1.72 -7.75
CA HIS A 66 4.46 -0.38 -8.06
C HIS A 66 5.62 0.05 -7.16
N ILE A 67 5.47 -0.06 -5.83
CA ILE A 67 6.54 0.34 -4.89
C ILE A 67 7.75 -0.63 -4.93
N ALA A 68 7.57 -1.82 -5.49
CA ALA A 68 8.62 -2.79 -5.79
C ALA A 68 9.25 -2.60 -7.19
N ASN A 69 8.89 -1.53 -7.91
CA ASN A 69 9.35 -1.19 -9.27
C ASN A 69 8.88 -2.16 -10.36
N GLU A 70 7.81 -2.88 -10.12
CA GLU A 70 7.05 -3.59 -11.16
C GLU A 70 5.93 -2.63 -11.58
N HIS A 71 5.75 -2.39 -12.89
CA HIS A 71 4.75 -1.42 -13.38
C HIS A 71 3.73 -2.07 -14.33
N THR A 72 3.78 -3.39 -14.45
CA THR A 72 2.86 -4.22 -15.22
C THR A 72 2.40 -5.34 -14.30
N PHE A 73 1.09 -5.52 -14.18
CA PHE A 73 0.47 -6.32 -13.13
C PHE A 73 -0.47 -7.36 -13.71
N GLY A 74 -0.68 -8.46 -12.98
CA GLY A 74 -1.60 -9.54 -13.35
C GLY A 74 -3.07 -9.28 -13.04
N TYR A 75 -3.44 -8.05 -12.68
CA TYR A 75 -4.80 -7.68 -12.25
C TYR A 75 -5.51 -6.94 -13.40
N PRO A 76 -6.55 -7.52 -14.03
CA PRO A 76 -7.17 -6.93 -15.22
C PRO A 76 -7.67 -5.50 -15.04
N GLU A 77 -8.19 -5.18 -13.85
CA GLU A 77 -8.72 -3.84 -13.52
C GLU A 77 -7.61 -2.82 -13.20
N PHE A 78 -6.42 -3.31 -12.89
CA PHE A 78 -5.25 -2.51 -12.51
C PHE A 78 -4.00 -3.09 -13.17
N SER A 79 -3.94 -3.10 -14.51
CA SER A 79 -2.89 -3.80 -15.27
C SER A 79 -1.55 -3.05 -15.35
N SER A 80 -1.55 -1.75 -15.06
CA SER A 80 -0.35 -0.90 -15.07
C SER A 80 -0.54 0.35 -14.21
N CYS A 81 0.56 1.05 -13.91
CA CYS A 81 0.48 2.35 -13.23
C CYS A 81 -0.23 3.41 -14.08
N GLU A 82 -1.08 4.22 -13.45
CA GLU A 82 -1.87 5.27 -14.13
C GLU A 82 -1.10 6.58 -14.35
N HIS A 83 0.11 6.70 -13.79
CA HIS A 83 0.94 7.90 -13.96
C HIS A 83 1.85 7.78 -15.19
N GLY A 84 2.14 8.91 -15.84
CA GLY A 84 3.16 8.99 -16.88
C GLY A 84 4.58 8.73 -16.35
N LEU A 85 5.58 8.93 -17.21
CA LEU A 85 6.98 8.82 -16.81
C LEU A 85 7.30 9.85 -15.72
N LEU A 86 7.49 9.39 -14.48
CA LEU A 86 7.91 10.24 -13.36
C LEU A 86 9.41 10.65 -13.44
N GLY A 87 10.02 10.59 -14.64
CA GLY A 87 11.48 10.55 -14.86
C GLY A 87 12.22 11.81 -14.41
N ASN A 88 11.50 12.92 -14.30
CA ASN A 88 12.07 14.26 -14.10
C ASN A 88 11.58 14.92 -12.81
N LEU A 89 11.17 14.15 -11.80
CA LEU A 89 10.80 14.73 -10.52
C LEU A 89 12.05 15.32 -9.85
N VAL A 90 11.99 16.61 -9.58
CA VAL A 90 12.96 17.37 -8.79
C VAL A 90 12.31 17.78 -7.47
N ASP A 91 13.10 17.83 -6.39
CA ASP A 91 12.64 18.42 -5.13
C ASP A 91 12.53 19.95 -5.23
N ASP A 92 12.07 20.60 -4.16
CA ASP A 92 11.90 22.06 -4.10
C ASP A 92 13.22 22.83 -4.34
N ASN A 93 14.37 22.15 -4.26
CA ASN A 93 15.70 22.71 -4.54
C ASN A 93 16.21 22.38 -5.94
N GLY A 94 15.37 21.82 -6.81
CA GLY A 94 15.74 21.42 -8.18
C GLY A 94 16.61 20.15 -8.25
N LYS A 95 16.77 19.41 -7.15
CA LYS A 95 17.56 18.17 -7.16
C LYS A 95 16.70 16.99 -7.62
N HIS A 96 17.21 16.21 -8.55
CA HIS A 96 16.56 14.97 -8.96
C HIS A 96 16.25 14.06 -7.77
N ILE A 97 14.99 13.67 -7.65
CA ILE A 97 14.55 12.75 -6.62
C ILE A 97 15.07 11.37 -6.97
N GLN A 98 16.04 10.88 -6.20
CA GLN A 98 16.52 9.51 -6.33
C GLN A 98 15.38 8.56 -5.97
N ARG A 99 14.89 7.81 -6.96
CA ARG A 99 13.87 6.79 -6.72
C ARG A 99 14.48 5.62 -5.99
N VAL A 100 13.89 5.27 -4.86
CA VAL A 100 14.32 4.18 -4.02
C VAL A 100 13.20 3.17 -3.92
N TRP A 101 13.38 1.97 -4.44
CA TRP A 101 12.33 0.96 -4.51
C TRP A 101 12.45 -0.08 -3.40
N ILE A 102 11.34 -0.72 -3.04
CA ILE A 102 11.38 -1.86 -2.11
C ILE A 102 11.82 -3.10 -2.90
N ASN A 103 13.13 -3.32 -2.98
CA ASN A 103 13.72 -4.47 -3.68
C ASN A 103 13.89 -5.70 -2.78
N ASN A 104 13.06 -5.84 -1.74
CA ASN A 104 13.14 -6.94 -0.78
C ASN A 104 11.86 -7.77 -0.82
N TRP A 105 11.96 -8.97 -1.39
CA TRP A 105 10.85 -9.90 -1.56
C TRP A 105 10.15 -10.26 -0.24
N VAL A 106 10.86 -10.31 0.88
CA VAL A 106 10.25 -10.56 2.20
C VAL A 106 9.34 -9.40 2.61
N VAL A 107 9.76 -8.16 2.33
CA VAL A 107 8.95 -6.97 2.62
C VAL A 107 7.76 -6.90 1.66
N LYS A 108 7.98 -7.15 0.37
CA LYS A 108 6.92 -7.22 -0.64
C LYS A 108 5.84 -8.23 -0.22
N TYR A 109 6.26 -9.45 0.08
CA TYR A 109 5.38 -10.53 0.54
C TYR A 109 4.64 -10.15 1.83
N TYR A 110 5.35 -9.61 2.82
CA TYR A 110 4.70 -9.15 4.05
C TYR A 110 3.61 -8.11 3.77
N LEU A 111 3.88 -7.12 2.91
CA LEU A 111 2.93 -6.06 2.57
C LEU A 111 1.73 -6.57 1.76
N SER A 112 1.92 -7.55 0.88
CA SER A 112 0.82 -8.19 0.15
C SER A 112 -0.11 -8.96 1.09
N TYR A 113 0.44 -9.85 1.93
CA TYR A 113 -0.38 -10.76 2.76
C TYR A 113 -0.99 -10.10 3.99
N SER A 114 -0.28 -9.16 4.62
CA SER A 114 -0.75 -8.58 5.88
C SER A 114 -1.80 -7.48 5.69
N VAL A 115 -2.14 -7.07 4.47
CA VAL A 115 -3.26 -6.15 4.19
C VAL A 115 -4.54 -6.86 3.83
N ILE A 116 -4.47 -7.94 3.05
CA ILE A 116 -5.65 -8.71 2.64
C ILE A 116 -6.46 -9.12 3.89
N SER A 117 -5.77 -9.67 4.89
CA SER A 117 -6.36 -10.01 6.20
C SER A 117 -6.92 -8.82 6.99
N ASN A 118 -6.49 -7.59 6.72
CA ASN A 118 -7.03 -6.38 7.37
C ASN A 118 -8.21 -5.76 6.59
N PHE A 119 -8.26 -5.91 5.26
CA PHE A 119 -9.41 -5.45 4.48
C PHE A 119 -10.65 -6.30 4.70
N GLU A 120 -10.49 -7.62 4.87
CA GLU A 120 -11.59 -8.53 5.24
C GLU A 120 -12.29 -8.07 6.54
N ASN A 121 -11.52 -7.57 7.51
CA ASN A 121 -12.01 -7.03 8.77
C ASN A 121 -12.71 -5.65 8.64
N CYS A 122 -12.41 -4.90 7.58
CA CYS A 122 -13.06 -3.61 7.27
C CYS A 122 -14.37 -3.77 6.48
N SER A 123 -14.58 -4.89 5.79
CA SER A 123 -15.75 -5.11 4.92
C SER A 123 -17.04 -5.41 5.68
N GLY A 124 -16.98 -5.74 6.97
CA GLY A 124 -18.19 -5.87 7.78
C GLY A 124 -19.26 -6.81 7.21
N THR A 125 -18.88 -7.86 6.50
CA THR A 125 -19.73 -9.00 6.13
C THR A 125 -18.83 -10.17 5.69
N THR A 126 -18.72 -11.18 6.54
CA THR A 126 -19.03 -12.52 6.06
C THR A 126 -20.02 -13.07 7.06
N GLU A 127 -21.24 -13.26 6.58
CA GLU A 127 -22.26 -13.98 7.29
C GLU A 127 -21.74 -15.35 7.71
N ILE A 128 -22.25 -15.74 8.86
CA ILE A 128 -22.34 -17.09 9.38
C ILE A 128 -22.75 -18.02 8.24
N PHE A 129 -21.90 -19.00 7.93
CA PHE A 129 -22.31 -20.34 7.52
C PHE A 129 -21.43 -21.36 8.24
#